data_AF-A0A975GER7-F1
#
_entry.id   AF-A0A975GER7-F1
#
_cell.length_a   1.000
_cell.length_b   1.000
_cell.length_c   1.000
_cell.angle_alpha   90.00
_cell.angle_beta   90.00
_cell.angle_gamma   90.00
#
_symmetry.space_group_name_H-M   'P 1'
#
loop_
_entity.id
_entity.type
_entity.pdbx_description
1 polymer ?
#
loop_
_entity_poly.entity_id
_entity_poly.type
_entity_poly.pdbx_seq_one_letter_code
_entity_poly.pdbx_strand_id
1 'polypeptide(L)'
;MKMDLKKIIPALILTGISIFPQHCRAFKFDKWESGMSLPAVVELAQKENIVLYKSSAALTQKGIDPIARMFVNHQINPKFLEDVDRVSYGINLLKKWAGVTLLFTPTSKRLASIILQWTEYTTDGLKDRQFDPEFTADVRHSLEKKYGDAIEVTKQDDENILFKTYSCYWKIGGTDTISMTTDYKSLRLVYNNRTITELAEKESAVIEKQAAVKEKIREAEDKEKF
;
A
#
# COMPACT_ATOMS: atom_id res chain seq x y z
N MET A 1 49.45 3.42 -38.23
CA MET A 1 48.58 4.49 -38.75
C MET A 1 47.24 3.87 -39.13
N LYS A 2 46.15 4.43 -38.58
CA LYS A 2 44.72 4.16 -38.79
C LYS A 2 44.11 2.88 -38.21
N MET A 3 43.60 3.05 -36.99
CA MET A 3 42.43 2.35 -36.44
C MET A 3 41.25 2.41 -37.40
N ASP A 4 40.49 1.33 -37.49
CA ASP A 4 39.13 1.34 -38.04
C ASP A 4 38.14 0.96 -36.93
N LEU A 5 37.63 1.99 -36.25
CA LEU A 5 36.41 1.92 -35.45
C LEU A 5 35.24 1.86 -36.42
N LYS A 6 34.71 0.67 -36.66
CA LYS A 6 33.31 0.42 -37.10
C LYS A 6 33.11 -1.08 -37.28
N LYS A 7 32.56 -1.74 -36.26
CA LYS A 7 31.53 -2.79 -36.43
C LYS A 7 30.98 -3.21 -35.06
N ILE A 8 29.95 -2.48 -34.66
CA ILE A 8 28.66 -2.98 -34.19
C ILE A 8 28.72 -3.90 -32.95
N ILE A 9 28.51 -3.24 -31.81
CA ILE A 9 27.89 -3.80 -30.62
C ILE A 9 26.55 -4.44 -31.03
N PRO A 10 26.29 -5.74 -30.78
CA PRO A 10 24.93 -6.22 -30.71
C PRO A 10 24.38 -5.88 -29.33
N ALA A 11 23.51 -4.88 -29.31
CA ALA A 11 22.54 -4.68 -28.26
C ALA A 11 21.56 -5.87 -28.21
N LEU A 12 21.11 -6.23 -27.01
CA LEU A 12 19.94 -7.07 -26.69
C LEU A 12 19.98 -8.48 -27.31
N ILE A 13 19.93 -9.57 -26.53
CA ILE A 13 18.69 -10.00 -25.88
C ILE A 13 19.03 -10.52 -24.48
N LEU A 14 18.85 -9.66 -23.47
CA LEU A 14 18.42 -10.11 -22.15
C LEU A 14 17.07 -10.80 -22.37
N THR A 15 17.07 -12.11 -22.61
CA THR A 15 15.93 -12.94 -22.25
C THR A 15 15.94 -12.98 -20.74
N GLY A 16 15.43 -11.89 -20.14
CA GLY A 16 14.90 -11.93 -18.80
C GLY A 16 13.80 -12.96 -18.85
N ILE A 17 14.17 -14.20 -18.55
CA ILE A 17 13.24 -15.24 -18.16
C ILE A 17 12.45 -14.60 -17.04
N SER A 18 11.25 -14.15 -17.39
CA SER A 18 10.30 -13.64 -16.44
C SER A 18 9.80 -14.87 -15.69
N ILE A 19 10.60 -15.32 -14.71
CA ILE A 19 10.23 -16.37 -13.77
C ILE A 19 9.23 -15.72 -12.79
N PHE A 20 8.10 -15.23 -13.30
CA PHE A 20 6.94 -15.08 -12.45
C PHE A 20 6.24 -16.43 -12.50
N PRO A 21 6.19 -17.17 -11.38
CA PRO A 21 5.45 -18.42 -11.33
C PRO A 21 4.02 -18.16 -11.79
N GLN A 22 3.64 -18.81 -12.89
CA GLN A 22 2.26 -18.88 -13.34
C GLN A 22 1.44 -19.51 -12.20
N HIS A 23 0.42 -18.78 -11.76
CA HIS A 23 -0.57 -19.12 -10.74
C HIS A 23 -0.20 -18.85 -9.26
N CYS A 24 0.27 -17.64 -8.94
CA CYS A 24 -0.26 -17.00 -7.73
C CYS A 24 -1.68 -16.52 -8.05
N ARG A 25 -2.71 -17.14 -7.46
CA ARG A 25 -4.07 -16.59 -7.53
C ARG A 25 -4.00 -15.21 -6.89
N ALA A 26 -4.22 -14.17 -7.69
CA ALA A 26 -4.20 -12.82 -7.20
C ALA A 26 -5.43 -12.55 -6.33
N PHE A 27 -5.26 -11.86 -5.19
CA PHE A 27 -6.42 -11.31 -4.50
C PHE A 27 -7.05 -10.24 -5.38
N LYS A 28 -8.39 -10.13 -5.29
CA LYS A 28 -9.16 -9.09 -5.96
C LYS A 28 -10.03 -8.35 -4.95
N PHE A 29 -9.92 -7.03 -4.94
CA PHE A 29 -10.82 -6.14 -4.22
C PHE A 29 -11.38 -5.10 -5.19
N ASP A 30 -12.70 -5.08 -5.36
CA ASP A 30 -13.36 -4.27 -6.38
C ASP A 30 -12.73 -4.52 -7.76
N LYS A 31 -12.05 -3.51 -8.33
CA LYS A 31 -11.39 -3.55 -9.63
C LYS A 31 -9.88 -3.79 -9.56
N TRP A 32 -9.33 -3.83 -8.34
CA TRP A 32 -7.91 -3.96 -8.11
C TRP A 32 -7.51 -5.41 -7.88
N GLU A 33 -6.43 -5.82 -8.51
CA GLU A 33 -5.92 -7.18 -8.45
C GLU A 33 -4.43 -7.15 -8.08
N SER A 34 -4.03 -8.02 -7.15
CA SER A 34 -2.62 -8.08 -6.72
C SER A 34 -1.71 -8.36 -7.91
N GLY A 35 -0.60 -7.65 -8.02
CA GLY A 35 0.35 -7.76 -9.13
C GLY A 35 0.05 -6.87 -10.33
N MET A 36 -1.08 -6.15 -10.34
CA MET A 36 -1.30 -5.07 -11.31
C MET A 36 -0.13 -4.08 -11.27
N SER A 37 0.35 -3.68 -12.44
CA SER A 37 1.38 -2.65 -12.52
C SER A 37 0.77 -1.28 -12.20
N LEU A 38 1.57 -0.37 -11.67
CA LEU A 38 1.14 1.01 -11.42
C LEU A 38 0.57 1.70 -12.67
N PRO A 39 1.15 1.60 -13.87
CA PRO A 39 0.53 2.12 -15.09
C PRO A 39 -0.87 1.54 -15.37
N ALA A 40 -1.06 0.23 -15.18
CA ALA A 40 -2.36 -0.41 -15.37
C ALA A 40 -3.40 0.06 -14.35
N VAL A 41 -2.98 0.30 -13.10
CA VAL A 41 -3.84 0.89 -12.07
C VAL A 41 -4.25 2.32 -12.45
N VAL A 42 -3.30 3.14 -12.92
CA VAL A 42 -3.58 4.51 -13.34
C VAL A 42 -4.53 4.56 -14.53
N GLU A 43 -4.31 3.73 -15.54
CA GLU A 43 -5.19 3.61 -16.71
C GLU A 43 -6.61 3.19 -16.31
N LEU A 44 -6.73 2.17 -15.45
CA LEU A 44 -8.02 1.71 -14.96
C LEU A 44 -8.73 2.78 -14.12
N ALA A 45 -8.01 3.49 -13.25
CA ALA A 45 -8.57 4.59 -12.47
C ALA A 45 -9.14 5.70 -13.36
N GLN A 46 -8.41 6.08 -14.42
CA GLN A 46 -8.87 7.08 -15.40
C GLN A 46 -10.14 6.63 -16.12
N LYS A 47 -10.16 5.38 -16.61
CA LYS A 47 -11.34 4.80 -17.27
C LYS A 47 -12.58 4.82 -16.38
N GLU A 48 -12.37 4.64 -15.08
CA GLU A 48 -13.41 4.51 -14.07
C GLU A 48 -13.71 5.83 -13.34
N ASN A 49 -13.11 6.95 -13.78
CA ASN A 49 -13.23 8.27 -13.15
C ASN A 49 -12.87 8.28 -11.65
N ILE A 50 -11.89 7.48 -11.24
CA ILE A 50 -11.34 7.47 -9.88
C ILE A 50 -10.15 8.42 -9.81
N VAL A 51 -10.24 9.42 -8.94
CA VAL A 51 -9.13 10.34 -8.69
C VAL A 51 -8.17 9.71 -7.69
N LEU A 52 -6.96 9.41 -8.15
CA LEU A 52 -5.87 8.88 -7.32
C LEU A 52 -4.99 10.02 -6.80
N TYR A 53 -4.58 9.91 -5.53
CA TYR A 53 -3.68 10.84 -4.86
C TYR A 53 -2.36 10.16 -4.50
N LYS A 54 -1.24 10.85 -4.67
CA LYS A 54 0.04 10.40 -4.12
C LYS A 54 -0.03 10.44 -2.59
N SER A 55 0.19 9.31 -1.94
CA SER A 55 0.24 9.26 -0.48
C SER A 55 1.69 9.51 -0.04
N SER A 56 2.00 10.71 0.44
CA SER A 56 3.27 10.98 1.11
C SER A 56 3.12 10.70 2.61
N ALA A 57 4.14 10.11 3.23
CA ALA A 57 4.18 9.87 4.68
C ALA A 57 4.14 11.17 5.53
N ALA A 58 4.19 12.34 4.90
CA ALA A 58 4.28 13.65 5.55
C ALA A 58 2.92 14.39 5.64
N LEU A 59 1.83 13.68 5.94
CA LEU A 59 0.51 14.28 6.16
C LEU A 59 0.26 14.71 7.63
N THR A 60 1.30 15.22 8.30
CA THR A 60 1.26 15.72 9.69
C THR A 60 1.06 17.23 9.82
N GLN A 61 0.79 17.97 8.73
CA GLN A 61 0.44 19.38 8.86
C GLN A 61 -0.96 19.55 9.46
N LYS A 62 -0.98 19.93 10.74
CA LYS A 62 -2.15 20.33 11.54
C LYS A 62 -2.99 21.37 10.80
N GLY A 63 -4.30 21.16 10.76
CA GLY A 63 -5.28 22.20 10.45
C GLY A 63 -6.07 22.03 9.15
N ILE A 64 -5.80 21.00 8.34
CA ILE A 64 -6.64 20.69 7.17
C ILE A 64 -7.24 19.30 7.35
N ASP A 65 -8.56 19.23 7.22
CA ASP A 65 -9.35 18.01 7.27
C ASP A 65 -8.75 16.94 6.33
N PRO A 66 -8.39 15.75 6.84
CA PRO A 66 -7.87 14.63 6.05
C PRO A 66 -8.78 14.26 4.87
N ILE A 67 -10.10 14.41 5.04
CA ILE A 67 -11.11 14.15 4.02
C ILE A 67 -11.10 15.28 2.98
N ALA A 68 -11.04 16.55 3.39
CA ALA A 68 -10.92 17.66 2.44
C ALA A 68 -9.63 17.58 1.60
N ARG A 69 -8.52 17.05 2.16
CA ARG A 69 -7.29 16.76 1.41
C ARG A 69 -7.40 15.57 0.47
N MET A 70 -8.22 14.56 0.81
CA MET A 70 -8.61 13.49 -0.11
C MET A 70 -9.50 13.96 -1.27
N PHE A 71 -9.92 15.23 -1.30
CA PHE A 71 -10.82 15.78 -2.33
C PHE A 71 -10.26 17.00 -3.07
N VAL A 72 -9.03 17.46 -2.78
CA VAL A 72 -8.44 18.53 -3.59
C VAL A 72 -8.06 17.94 -4.95
N ASN A 73 -8.90 18.22 -5.95
CA ASN A 73 -8.79 17.93 -7.38
C ASN A 73 -7.43 18.36 -7.97
N HIS A 74 -6.39 17.61 -7.64
CA HIS A 74 -5.21 17.58 -8.46
C HIS A 74 -5.50 16.48 -9.47
N GLN A 75 -5.84 16.84 -10.71
CA GLN A 75 -5.65 15.92 -11.82
C GLN A 75 -4.15 15.60 -11.84
N ILE A 76 -3.77 14.54 -11.11
CA ILE A 76 -2.37 14.18 -11.00
C ILE A 76 -1.99 13.62 -12.35
N ASN A 77 -1.14 14.36 -13.07
CA ASN A 77 -0.55 13.90 -14.31
C ASN A 77 0.09 12.52 -14.04
N PRO A 78 -0.23 11.47 -14.83
CA PRO A 78 0.24 10.09 -14.65
C PRO A 78 1.73 9.98 -14.33
N LYS A 79 2.55 10.87 -14.91
CA LYS A 79 3.99 10.93 -14.67
C LYS A 79 4.38 11.16 -13.20
N PHE A 80 3.57 11.84 -12.41
CA PHE A 80 3.84 12.07 -10.98
C PHE A 80 3.54 10.84 -10.11
N LEU A 81 2.83 9.85 -10.67
CA LEU A 81 2.56 8.60 -9.99
C LEU A 81 3.63 7.54 -10.30
N GLU A 82 4.40 7.65 -11.38
CA GLU A 82 5.36 6.61 -11.81
C GLU A 82 6.39 6.22 -10.73
N ASP A 83 6.78 7.16 -9.86
CA ASP A 83 7.77 6.94 -8.81
C ASP A 83 7.17 6.68 -7.42
N VAL A 84 5.86 6.46 -7.30
CA VAL A 84 5.21 6.34 -5.99
C VAL A 84 4.95 4.89 -5.62
N ASP A 85 5.19 4.57 -4.35
CA ASP A 85 4.93 3.24 -3.81
C ASP A 85 3.53 3.16 -3.18
N ARG A 86 2.82 4.30 -3.14
CA ARG A 86 1.54 4.46 -2.46
C ARG A 86 0.65 5.46 -3.19
N VAL A 87 -0.53 5.02 -3.59
CA VAL A 87 -1.60 5.91 -4.04
C VAL A 87 -2.86 5.67 -3.22
N SER A 88 -3.63 6.71 -2.99
CA SER A 88 -4.85 6.63 -2.19
C SER A 88 -6.03 7.29 -2.90
N TYR A 89 -7.24 6.90 -2.55
CA TYR A 89 -8.48 7.56 -2.97
C TYR A 89 -9.58 7.35 -1.93
N GLY A 90 -10.63 8.18 -1.98
CA GLY A 90 -11.81 8.04 -1.13
C GLY A 90 -12.95 7.33 -1.86
N ILE A 91 -13.69 6.48 -1.14
CA ILE A 91 -14.88 5.81 -1.67
C ILE A 91 -15.96 5.70 -0.58
N ASN A 92 -17.23 5.71 -0.98
CA ASN A 92 -18.31 5.33 -0.08
C ASN A 92 -18.50 3.80 -0.16
N LEU A 93 -18.27 3.11 0.95
CA LEU A 93 -18.37 1.66 1.06
C LEU A 93 -19.16 1.31 2.31
N LEU A 94 -20.16 0.43 2.17
CA LEU A 94 -21.09 0.06 3.25
C LEU A 94 -21.75 1.30 3.89
N LYS A 95 -22.13 2.28 3.06
CA LYS A 95 -22.75 3.56 3.47
C LYS A 95 -21.86 4.46 4.34
N LYS A 96 -20.56 4.14 4.51
CA LYS A 96 -19.58 4.97 5.22
C LYS A 96 -18.43 5.36 4.29
N TRP A 97 -17.84 6.53 4.52
CA TRP A 97 -16.65 6.95 3.79
C TRP A 97 -15.43 6.13 4.23
N ALA A 98 -14.70 5.59 3.26
CA ALA A 98 -13.48 4.83 3.45
C ALA A 98 -12.34 5.46 2.63
N GLY A 99 -11.15 5.48 3.20
CA GLY A 99 -9.91 5.65 2.46
C GLY A 99 -9.42 4.31 1.94
N VAL A 100 -9.08 4.26 0.65
CA VAL A 100 -8.41 3.13 0.03
C VAL A 100 -6.98 3.54 -0.29
N THR A 101 -6.00 2.74 0.10
CA THR A 101 -4.60 2.91 -0.25
C THR A 101 -4.09 1.67 -0.97
N LEU A 102 -3.56 1.87 -2.16
CA LEU A 102 -2.91 0.86 -2.99
C LEU A 102 -1.39 0.97 -2.76
N LEU A 103 -0.79 -0.11 -2.27
CA LEU A 103 0.64 -0.21 -1.98
C LEU A 103 1.34 -1.00 -3.07
N PHE A 104 2.36 -0.40 -3.67
CA PHE A 104 3.17 -1.00 -4.72
C PHE A 104 4.54 -1.41 -4.20
N THR A 105 5.12 -2.43 -4.84
CA THR A 105 6.53 -2.79 -4.65
C THR A 105 7.42 -1.60 -5.06
N PRO A 106 8.45 -1.23 -4.27
CA PRO A 106 9.22 -0.01 -4.49
C PRO A 106 9.94 0.10 -5.84
N THR A 107 10.40 -1.01 -6.38
CA THR A 107 11.20 -1.08 -7.61
C THR A 107 10.38 -1.62 -8.77
N SER A 108 9.69 -2.74 -8.59
CA SER A 108 8.94 -3.37 -9.70
C SER A 108 7.55 -2.76 -9.94
N LYS A 109 7.10 -1.84 -9.06
CA LYS A 109 5.82 -1.12 -9.14
C LYS A 109 4.61 -2.04 -9.36
N ARG A 110 4.57 -3.16 -8.61
CA ARG A 110 3.49 -4.16 -8.61
C ARG A 110 2.62 -3.98 -7.39
N LEU A 111 1.29 -4.04 -7.56
CA LEU A 111 0.34 -3.89 -6.45
C LEU A 111 0.52 -5.05 -5.45
N ALA A 112 1.10 -4.75 -4.29
CA ALA A 112 1.40 -5.72 -3.24
C ALA A 112 0.25 -5.86 -2.25
N SER A 113 -0.38 -4.73 -1.89
CA SER A 113 -1.41 -4.71 -0.86
C SER A 113 -2.43 -3.60 -1.10
N ILE A 114 -3.65 -3.82 -0.60
CA ILE A 114 -4.72 -2.82 -0.55
C ILE A 114 -5.11 -2.64 0.90
N ILE A 115 -5.11 -1.40 1.35
CA ILE A 115 -5.56 -1.00 2.68
C ILE A 115 -6.87 -0.24 2.54
N LEU A 116 -7.92 -0.73 3.19
CA LEU A 116 -9.15 0.02 3.42
C LEU A 116 -9.15 0.51 4.86
N GLN A 117 -9.50 1.78 5.04
CA GLN A 117 -9.58 2.38 6.37
C GLN A 117 -10.83 3.25 6.48
N TRP A 118 -11.64 2.93 7.48
CA TRP A 118 -12.69 3.82 7.98
C TRP A 118 -12.17 4.48 9.24
N THR A 119 -12.30 5.79 9.33
CA THR A 119 -11.95 6.55 10.54
C THR A 119 -13.17 7.35 10.95
N GLU A 120 -13.54 7.30 12.22
CA GLU A 120 -14.57 8.18 12.75
C GLU A 120 -14.03 9.60 12.90
N TYR A 121 -14.70 10.54 12.24
CA TYR A 121 -14.48 11.97 12.43
C TYR A 121 -15.79 12.58 12.92
N THR A 122 -15.80 13.06 14.16
CA THR A 122 -16.88 13.93 14.64
C THR A 122 -16.49 15.38 14.40
N THR A 123 -17.40 16.15 13.81
CA THR A 123 -17.28 17.61 13.57
C THR A 123 -17.02 18.42 14.84
N ASP A 124 -17.31 17.85 16.02
CA ASP A 124 -17.13 18.48 17.34
C ASP A 124 -15.76 18.19 18.01
N GLY A 125 -14.77 17.77 17.23
CA GLY A 125 -13.49 17.32 17.78
C GLY A 125 -13.57 15.89 18.33
N LEU A 126 -12.39 15.36 18.65
CA LEU A 126 -12.10 13.98 19.08
C LEU A 126 -12.79 13.63 20.42
N LYS A 127 -14.12 13.57 20.46
CA LYS A 127 -14.83 13.01 21.62
C LYS A 127 -14.46 11.54 21.75
N ASP A 128 -14.47 11.06 23.00
CA ASP A 128 -14.00 9.74 23.40
C ASP A 128 -14.89 8.58 22.95
N ARG A 129 -15.27 8.56 21.68
CA ARG A 129 -16.10 7.51 21.11
C ARG A 129 -15.22 6.45 20.49
N GLN A 130 -15.43 5.23 20.96
CA GLN A 130 -14.96 4.03 20.31
C GLN A 130 -15.60 3.94 18.93
N PHE A 131 -14.83 3.52 17.94
CA PHE A 131 -15.31 3.25 16.59
C PHE A 131 -16.53 2.31 16.62
N ASP A 132 -17.55 2.65 15.84
CA ASP A 132 -18.85 1.96 15.76
C ASP A 132 -18.74 0.41 15.83
N PRO A 133 -19.14 -0.19 16.97
CA PRO A 133 -19.07 -1.64 17.17
C PRO A 133 -20.01 -2.42 16.25
N GLU A 134 -21.19 -1.85 15.93
CA GLU A 134 -22.17 -2.47 15.05
C GLU A 134 -21.62 -2.54 13.63
N PHE A 135 -21.04 -1.43 13.15
CA PHE A 135 -20.38 -1.40 11.84
C PHE A 135 -19.19 -2.36 11.76
N THR A 136 -18.42 -2.48 12.85
CA THR A 136 -17.32 -3.45 12.93
C THR A 136 -17.84 -4.89 12.82
N ALA A 137 -18.93 -5.22 13.51
CA ALA A 137 -19.58 -6.51 13.44
C ALA A 137 -20.13 -6.80 12.03
N ASP A 138 -20.72 -5.82 11.35
CA ASP A 138 -21.23 -5.95 9.98
C ASP A 138 -20.11 -6.25 8.96
N VAL A 139 -18.99 -5.55 9.08
CA VAL A 139 -17.80 -5.78 8.22
C VAL A 139 -17.24 -7.17 8.48
N ARG A 140 -17.09 -7.54 9.75
CA ARG A 140 -16.64 -8.87 10.15
C ARG A 140 -17.54 -9.97 9.60
N HIS A 141 -18.85 -9.86 9.81
CA HIS A 141 -19.82 -10.82 9.31
C HIS A 141 -19.78 -10.94 7.79
N SER A 142 -19.59 -9.83 7.07
CA SER A 142 -19.44 -9.83 5.62
C SER A 142 -18.19 -10.60 5.15
N LEU A 143 -17.08 -10.49 5.89
CA LEU A 143 -15.86 -11.24 5.62
C LEU A 143 -16.02 -12.72 5.96
N GLU A 144 -16.62 -13.04 7.10
CA GLU A 144 -16.89 -14.42 7.52
C GLU A 144 -17.79 -15.15 6.54
N LYS A 145 -18.86 -14.50 6.09
CA LYS A 145 -19.75 -15.03 5.05
C LYS A 145 -19.02 -15.31 3.74
N LYS A 146 -18.00 -14.53 3.39
CA LYS A 146 -17.28 -14.65 2.11
C LYS A 146 -16.10 -15.61 2.17
N TYR A 147 -15.37 -15.65 3.28
CA TYR A 147 -14.08 -16.34 3.40
C TYR A 147 -14.05 -17.40 4.51
N GLY A 148 -15.15 -17.61 5.22
CA GLY A 148 -15.24 -18.53 6.36
C GLY A 148 -14.73 -17.93 7.65
N ASP A 149 -14.47 -18.78 8.64
CA ASP A 149 -14.13 -18.34 9.99
C ASP A 149 -12.79 -17.61 10.06
N ALA A 150 -12.75 -16.58 10.91
CA ALA A 150 -11.54 -15.80 11.16
C ALA A 150 -10.60 -16.53 12.12
N ILE A 151 -9.30 -16.34 11.92
CA ILE A 151 -8.28 -16.59 12.95
C ILE A 151 -8.16 -15.32 13.77
N GLU A 152 -8.60 -15.37 15.03
CA GLU A 152 -8.50 -14.25 15.95
C GLU A 152 -7.13 -14.22 16.64
N VAL A 153 -6.49 -13.06 16.62
CA VAL A 153 -5.29 -12.78 17.40
C VAL A 153 -5.59 -11.58 18.26
N THR A 154 -5.73 -11.83 19.56
CA THR A 154 -5.76 -10.76 20.55
C THR A 154 -4.33 -10.49 20.96
N LYS A 155 -3.76 -9.35 20.53
CA LYS A 155 -2.52 -8.86 21.11
C LYS A 155 -2.85 -8.10 22.39
N GLN A 156 -2.44 -8.68 23.51
CA GLN A 156 -2.43 -8.02 24.80
C GLN A 156 -0.95 -7.83 25.14
N ASP A 157 -0.27 -6.91 24.43
CA ASP A 157 1.15 -6.65 24.62
C ASP A 157 1.33 -5.45 25.56
N ASP A 158 2.03 -5.72 26.67
CA ASP A 158 2.54 -4.84 27.74
C ASP A 158 1.53 -4.04 28.59
N GLU A 159 1.76 -4.07 29.91
CA GLU A 159 1.02 -3.39 31.00
C GLU A 159 0.93 -1.85 30.83
N ASN A 160 1.49 -1.29 29.76
CA ASN A 160 1.59 0.14 29.48
C ASN A 160 0.77 0.61 28.25
N ILE A 161 0.01 -0.26 27.57
CA ILE A 161 -0.83 0.13 26.44
C ILE A 161 -2.32 0.14 26.86
N LEU A 162 -2.92 1.34 26.90
CA LEU A 162 -4.29 1.59 27.36
C LEU A 162 -5.41 1.06 26.43
N PHE A 163 -5.09 0.45 25.29
CA PHE A 163 -6.07 0.06 24.28
C PHE A 163 -5.84 -1.35 23.74
N LYS A 164 -6.88 -2.18 23.81
CA LYS A 164 -6.88 -3.53 23.23
C LYS A 164 -7.05 -3.45 21.72
N THR A 165 -6.03 -3.90 20.98
CA THR A 165 -6.12 -4.03 19.52
C THR A 165 -6.65 -5.41 19.18
N TYR A 166 -7.76 -5.46 18.45
CA TYR A 166 -8.34 -6.72 17.98
C TYR A 166 -7.96 -6.93 16.51
N SER A 167 -7.26 -8.02 16.23
CA SER A 167 -6.90 -8.42 14.87
C SER A 167 -7.54 -9.75 14.51
N CYS A 168 -8.25 -9.77 13.38
CA CYS A 168 -8.84 -10.97 12.79
C CYS A 168 -8.20 -11.21 11.42
N TYR A 169 -7.92 -12.47 11.08
CA TYR A 169 -7.27 -12.83 9.82
C TYR A 169 -8.10 -13.88 9.07
N TRP A 170 -8.26 -13.68 7.76
CA TRP A 170 -8.90 -14.64 6.85
C TRP A 170 -7.91 -15.08 5.77
N LYS A 171 -7.95 -16.36 5.43
CA LYS A 171 -7.26 -16.90 4.26
C LYS A 171 -8.20 -16.79 3.07
N ILE A 172 -7.79 -16.08 2.01
CA ILE A 172 -8.64 -15.85 0.84
C ILE A 172 -8.26 -16.69 -0.38
N GLY A 173 -7.11 -17.37 -0.32
CA GLY A 173 -6.67 -18.33 -1.32
C GLY A 173 -5.14 -18.41 -1.40
N GLY A 174 -4.58 -19.61 -1.59
CA GLY A 174 -3.14 -19.78 -1.65
C GLY A 174 -2.43 -19.20 -0.41
N THR A 175 -1.62 -18.16 -0.63
CA THR A 175 -0.88 -17.41 0.40
C THR A 175 -1.51 -16.06 0.75
N ASP A 176 -2.68 -15.76 0.20
CA ASP A 176 -3.30 -14.45 0.31
C ASP A 176 -4.18 -14.37 1.55
N THR A 177 -4.13 -13.20 2.18
CA THR A 177 -4.79 -12.95 3.47
C THR A 177 -5.53 -11.63 3.47
N ILE A 178 -6.57 -11.57 4.29
CA ILE A 178 -7.17 -10.32 4.75
C ILE A 178 -6.93 -10.22 6.24
N SER A 179 -6.43 -9.10 6.72
CA SER A 179 -6.43 -8.79 8.15
C SER A 179 -7.37 -7.63 8.43
N MET A 180 -8.23 -7.78 9.42
CA MET A 180 -9.02 -6.71 10.00
C MET A 180 -8.42 -6.33 11.34
N THR A 181 -8.06 -5.07 11.49
CA THR A 181 -7.61 -4.49 12.76
C THR A 181 -8.58 -3.39 13.15
N THR A 182 -9.11 -3.49 14.37
CA THR A 182 -9.94 -2.44 14.95
C THR A 182 -9.14 -1.77 16.06
N ASP A 183 -9.03 -0.45 15.99
CA ASP A 183 -8.53 0.39 17.06
C ASP A 183 -9.63 1.35 17.54
N TYR A 184 -9.29 2.24 18.47
CA TYR A 184 -10.25 3.12 19.11
C TYR A 184 -11.03 4.04 18.14
N LYS A 185 -10.45 4.41 16.99
CA LYS A 185 -11.06 5.40 16.07
C LYS A 185 -11.15 4.93 14.63
N SER A 186 -10.68 3.72 14.35
CA SER A 186 -10.61 3.23 13.00
C SER A 186 -10.80 1.72 12.91
N LEU A 187 -11.34 1.34 11.77
CA LEU A 187 -11.36 -0.02 11.29
C LEU A 187 -10.49 -0.08 10.04
N ARG A 188 -9.50 -0.97 10.05
CA ARG A 188 -8.57 -1.17 8.93
C ARG A 188 -8.69 -2.58 8.41
N LEU A 189 -8.90 -2.73 7.10
CA LEU A 189 -8.73 -3.98 6.38
C LEU A 189 -7.47 -3.92 5.52
N VAL A 190 -6.68 -4.98 5.51
CA VAL A 190 -5.50 -5.10 4.66
C VAL A 190 -5.62 -6.38 3.86
N TYR A 191 -5.72 -6.25 2.54
CA TYR A 191 -5.61 -7.34 1.58
C TYR A 191 -4.14 -7.50 1.22
N ASN A 192 -3.62 -8.72 1.36
CA ASN A 192 -2.20 -8.98 1.22
C ASN A 192 -1.97 -10.26 0.40
N ASN A 193 -1.14 -10.14 -0.64
CA ASN A 193 -0.56 -11.27 -1.36
C ASN A 193 0.86 -11.47 -0.82
N ARG A 194 1.08 -12.55 -0.07
CA ARG A 194 2.36 -12.79 0.59
C ARG A 194 3.55 -12.78 -0.37
N THR A 195 3.43 -13.40 -1.54
CA THR A 195 4.52 -13.48 -2.52
C THR A 195 4.95 -12.09 -3.00
N ILE A 196 4.00 -11.22 -3.29
CA ILE A 196 4.30 -9.86 -3.77
C ILE A 196 4.75 -8.97 -2.61
N THR A 197 4.23 -9.18 -1.41
CA THR A 197 4.68 -8.46 -0.22
C THR A 197 6.11 -8.84 0.17
N GLU A 198 6.48 -10.13 0.11
CA GLU A 198 7.87 -10.56 0.28
C GLU A 198 8.80 -9.95 -0.79
N LEU A 199 8.30 -9.74 -2.02
CA LEU A 199 9.03 -8.99 -3.03
C LEU A 199 9.18 -7.51 -2.65
N ALA A 200 8.12 -6.87 -2.15
CA ALA A 200 8.17 -5.49 -1.68
C ALA A 200 9.21 -5.31 -0.56
N GLU A 201 9.24 -6.22 0.41
CA GLU A 201 10.21 -6.23 1.51
C GLU A 201 11.65 -6.40 1.01
N LYS A 202 11.88 -7.32 0.07
CA LYS A 202 13.21 -7.50 -0.55
C LYS A 202 13.67 -6.25 -1.29
N GLU A 203 12.79 -5.63 -2.06
CA GLU A 203 13.10 -4.40 -2.79
C GLU A 203 13.39 -3.23 -1.82
N SER A 204 12.58 -3.06 -0.77
CA SER A 204 12.83 -2.07 0.28
C SER A 204 14.19 -2.27 0.95
N ALA A 205 14.55 -3.51 1.32
CA ALA A 205 15.83 -3.81 1.96
C ALA A 205 17.03 -3.50 1.05
N VAL A 206 16.90 -3.67 -0.27
CA VAL A 206 17.94 -3.29 -1.23
C VAL A 206 18.10 -1.77 -1.28
N ILE A 207 16.99 -1.02 -1.32
CA ILE A 207 17.01 0.45 -1.34
C ILE A 207 17.65 1.00 -0.05
N GLU A 208 17.29 0.46 1.11
CA GLU A 208 17.86 0.87 2.41
C GLU A 208 19.37 0.64 2.46
N LYS A 209 19.84 -0.53 2.00
CA LYS A 209 21.28 -0.84 1.92
C LYS A 209 22.01 0.14 0.98
N GLN A 210 21.43 0.45 -0.18
CA GLN A 210 22.02 1.40 -1.12
C GLN A 210 22.07 2.82 -0.54
N ALA A 211 21.03 3.26 0.18
CA ALA A 211 21.01 4.55 0.85
C ALA A 211 22.10 4.65 1.93
N ALA A 212 22.25 3.61 2.76
CA ALA A 212 23.29 3.56 3.79
C ALA A 212 24.71 3.59 3.21
N VAL A 213 24.95 2.95 2.07
CA VAL A 213 26.26 3.00 1.38
C VAL A 213 26.54 4.40 0.85
N LYS A 214 25.55 5.05 0.21
CA LYS A 214 25.70 6.43 -0.30
C LYS A 214 26.01 7.41 0.83
N GLU A 215 25.37 7.26 1.98
CA GLU A 215 25.63 8.12 3.13
C GLU A 215 27.05 7.95 3.68
N LYS A 216 27.55 6.72 3.78
CA LYS A 216 28.95 6.46 4.18
C LYS A 216 29.97 7.04 3.21
N ILE A 217 29.69 7.01 1.90
CA ILE A 217 30.54 7.63 0.88
C ILE A 217 30.56 9.15 1.08
N ARG A 218 29.38 9.77 1.28
CA ARG A 218 29.25 11.20 1.54
C ARG A 218 30.04 11.63 2.79
N GLU A 219 29.91 10.88 3.89
CA GLU A 219 30.66 11.14 5.12
C GLU A 219 32.19 11.00 4.94
N ALA A 220 32.65 10.08 4.09
CA ALA A 220 34.07 9.91 3.79
C ALA A 220 34.60 11.07 2.92
N GLU A 221 33.86 11.46 1.88
CA GLU A 221 34.18 12.60 1.02
C GLU A 221 34.22 13.93 1.79
N ASP A 222 33.34 14.09 2.78
CA ASP A 222 33.34 15.29 3.64
C ASP A 222 34.54 15.31 4.59
N LYS A 223 35.02 14.14 5.08
CA LYS A 223 36.22 14.04 5.92
C LYS A 223 37.53 14.28 5.16
N GLU A 224 37.60 13.99 3.87
CA GLU A 224 38.78 14.26 3.05
C GLU A 224 38.93 15.74 2.65
N LYS A 225 37.89 16.56 2.85
CA LYS A 225 37.89 18.00 2.54
C LYS A 225 38.31 18.89 3.72
N PHE A 226 38.56 18.33 4.90
CA PHE A 226 39.03 19.04 6.10
C PHE A 226 40.36 18.45 6.59
#